data_AF-A0A2N0DAA5-F1
#
_entry.id   AF-A0A2N0DAA5-F1
#
_cell.length_a   1.000
_cell.length_b   1.000
_cell.length_c   1.000
_cell.angle_alpha   90.00
_cell.angle_beta   90.00
_cell.angle_gamma   90.00
#
_symmetry.space_group_name_H-M   'P 1'
#
loop_
_entity.id
_entity.type
_entity.pdbx_description
1 polymer ?
#
loop_
_entity_poly.entity_id
_entity_poly.type
_entity_poly.pdbx_seq_one_letter_code
_entity_poly.pdbx_strand_id
1 'polypeptide(L)'
;MAYAVVILTMAIFCLVTPIHAQDTASAFDFFGRHCLVDGPNFMRTGTIALARGWIPLSTEILMTLAPMENPEAIEGWLVGERRQRTVVAVTRATVGGKAVEGCTVAMSDIDSVGFERSFFQRTDAEVVQEERGPRHVHKLYSLIFRGRRELVTLIVPAEPAERNYVVGSVIAETQQEN
;
A
#
# COMPACT_ATOMS: atom_id res chain seq x y z
N MET A 1 43.40 46.62 36.45
CA MET A 1 42.23 46.87 35.59
C MET A 1 42.64 46.66 34.15
N ALA A 2 42.24 45.54 33.53
CA ALA A 2 42.09 45.35 32.09
C ALA A 2 41.41 43.99 31.89
N TYR A 3 40.36 43.99 31.07
CA TYR A 3 39.25 43.04 31.09
C TYR A 3 39.54 41.77 30.29
N ALA A 4 39.18 40.61 30.86
CA ALA A 4 39.08 39.36 30.14
C ALA A 4 37.82 39.40 29.25
N VAL A 5 38.01 39.36 27.93
CA VAL A 5 36.92 39.23 26.96
C VAL A 5 36.52 37.75 26.91
N VAL A 6 35.42 37.40 27.58
CA VAL A 6 34.79 36.08 27.42
C VAL A 6 33.88 36.17 26.21
N ILE A 7 34.30 35.57 25.09
CA ILE A 7 33.48 35.45 23.88
C ILE A 7 32.45 34.33 24.12
N LEU A 8 31.21 34.71 24.38
CA LEU A 8 30.08 33.80 24.49
C LEU A 8 29.64 33.38 23.07
N THR A 9 30.16 32.26 22.56
CA THR A 9 29.65 31.64 21.33
C THR A 9 28.29 31.01 21.61
N MET A 10 27.22 31.73 21.30
CA MET A 10 25.85 31.22 21.33
C MET A 10 25.63 30.34 20.08
N ALA A 11 25.81 29.03 20.24
CA ALA A 11 25.45 28.05 19.22
C ALA A 11 23.92 27.95 19.14
N ILE A 12 23.34 28.63 18.15
CA ILE A 12 21.94 28.48 17.78
C ILE A 12 21.78 27.10 17.14
N PHE A 13 21.38 26.11 17.95
CA PHE A 13 20.86 24.85 17.44
C PHE A 13 19.53 25.13 16.75
N CYS A 14 19.54 25.22 15.42
CA CYS A 14 18.33 25.11 14.63
C CYS A 14 17.71 23.73 14.92
N LEU A 15 16.67 23.72 15.77
CA LEU A 15 15.76 22.58 15.91
C LEU A 15 14.98 22.44 14.61
N VAL A 16 15.60 21.85 13.61
CA VAL A 16 14.90 21.31 12.45
C VAL A 16 14.18 20.07 12.97
N THR A 17 12.92 20.23 13.39
CA THR A 17 12.06 19.08 13.63
C THR A 17 11.98 18.30 12.32
N PRO A 18 12.33 17.00 12.27
CA PRO A 18 12.13 16.23 11.07
C PRO A 18 10.62 16.22 10.79
N ILE A 19 10.23 16.86 9.69
CA ILE A 19 8.95 16.56 9.05
C ILE A 19 9.04 15.08 8.72
N HIS A 20 8.22 14.25 9.37
CA HIS A 20 8.14 12.83 9.08
C HIS A 20 7.65 12.64 7.64
N ALA A 21 8.58 12.70 6.68
CA ALA A 21 8.40 12.06 5.39
C ALA A 21 8.21 10.58 5.70
N GLN A 22 6.99 10.08 5.51
CA GLN A 22 6.71 8.67 5.67
C GLN A 22 7.57 7.94 4.65
N ASP A 23 8.59 7.25 5.14
CA ASP A 23 9.72 6.74 4.35
C ASP A 23 9.18 5.87 3.20
N THR A 24 9.65 6.04 1.96
CA THR A 24 9.10 5.31 0.80
C THR A 24 9.25 3.80 0.94
N ALA A 25 10.37 3.38 1.55
CA ALA A 25 10.58 1.99 1.96
C ALA A 25 9.47 1.51 2.90
N SER A 26 8.96 2.37 3.80
CA SER A 26 7.89 2.02 4.73
C SER A 26 6.54 1.76 4.03
N ALA A 27 6.22 2.48 2.95
CA ALA A 27 4.97 2.28 2.22
C ALA A 27 4.97 0.96 1.43
N PHE A 28 6.05 0.68 0.71
CA PHE A 28 6.18 -0.61 0.02
C PHE A 28 6.32 -1.78 1.01
N ASP A 29 7.03 -1.61 2.13
CA ASP A 29 7.08 -2.62 3.19
C ASP A 29 5.71 -2.88 3.81
N PHE A 30 4.88 -1.85 3.97
CA PHE A 30 3.52 -2.01 4.45
C PHE A 30 2.69 -2.83 3.46
N PHE A 31 2.70 -2.47 2.16
CA PHE A 31 2.02 -3.23 1.11
C PHE A 31 2.52 -4.68 1.07
N GLY A 32 3.84 -4.85 1.04
CA GLY A 32 4.49 -6.15 0.99
C GLY A 32 4.07 -7.04 2.15
N ARG A 33 4.10 -6.53 3.38
CA ARG A 33 3.72 -7.26 4.59
C ARG A 33 2.25 -7.72 4.57
N HIS A 34 1.34 -6.90 4.05
CA HIS A 34 -0.10 -7.20 4.14
C HIS A 34 -0.63 -7.97 2.95
N CYS A 35 -0.11 -7.74 1.73
CA CYS A 35 -0.67 -8.34 0.52
C CYS A 35 0.28 -9.26 -0.25
N LEU A 36 1.61 -9.10 -0.11
CA LEU A 36 2.57 -9.79 -0.98
C LEU A 36 3.27 -10.97 -0.29
N VAL A 37 3.80 -10.78 0.93
CA VAL A 37 4.70 -11.76 1.58
C VAL A 37 4.03 -13.11 1.80
N ASP A 38 2.82 -13.09 2.34
CA ASP A 38 2.02 -14.29 2.61
C ASP A 38 0.83 -14.42 1.65
N GLY A 39 0.83 -13.61 0.58
CA GLY A 39 -0.25 -13.49 -0.40
C GLY A 39 -1.56 -12.95 0.18
N PRO A 40 -2.58 -12.73 -0.67
CA PRO A 40 -3.94 -12.47 -0.24
C PRO A 40 -4.48 -13.62 0.62
N ASN A 41 -5.07 -13.29 1.77
CA ASN A 41 -5.83 -14.24 2.58
C ASN A 41 -7.00 -13.52 3.26
N PHE A 42 -8.23 -13.85 2.88
CA PHE A 42 -9.42 -13.14 3.36
C PHE A 42 -9.62 -13.33 4.87
N MET A 43 -9.63 -14.58 5.34
CA MET A 43 -9.92 -14.91 6.74
C MET A 43 -8.81 -14.45 7.70
N ARG A 44 -7.54 -14.64 7.31
CA ARG A 44 -6.38 -14.22 8.09
C ARG A 44 -6.38 -12.70 8.27
N THR A 45 -6.67 -11.95 7.20
CA THR A 45 -6.67 -10.48 7.28
C THR A 45 -7.80 -9.97 8.16
N GLY A 46 -9.01 -10.55 8.06
CA GLY A 46 -10.11 -10.23 8.97
C GLY A 46 -9.77 -10.52 10.45
N THR A 47 -9.09 -11.64 10.70
CA THR A 47 -8.61 -11.99 12.05
C THR A 47 -7.59 -10.99 12.59
N ILE A 48 -6.64 -10.57 11.75
CA ILE A 48 -5.64 -9.53 12.10
C ILE A 48 -6.34 -8.20 12.39
N ALA A 49 -7.30 -7.81 11.56
CA ALA A 49 -8.03 -6.56 11.70
C ALA A 49 -8.80 -6.50 13.02
N LEU A 50 -9.49 -7.58 13.37
CA LEU A 50 -10.18 -7.72 14.65
C LEU A 50 -9.21 -7.62 15.83
N ALA A 51 -8.12 -8.39 15.79
CA ALA A 51 -7.12 -8.40 16.86
C ALA A 51 -6.43 -7.04 17.06
N ARG A 52 -6.29 -6.26 15.99
CA ARG A 52 -5.68 -4.91 16.03
C ARG A 52 -6.68 -3.78 16.22
N GLY A 53 -7.98 -4.08 16.33
CA GLY A 53 -9.03 -3.06 16.48
C GLY A 53 -9.11 -2.10 15.30
N TRP A 54 -8.83 -2.56 14.08
CA TRP A 54 -8.96 -1.73 12.88
C TRP A 54 -10.41 -1.33 12.64
N ILE A 55 -10.62 -0.14 12.08
CA ILE A 55 -11.97 0.42 11.92
C ILE A 55 -12.56 -0.12 10.62
N PRO A 56 -13.65 -0.90 10.65
CA PRO A 56 -14.27 -1.43 9.44
C PRO A 56 -14.83 -0.31 8.57
N LEU A 57 -14.74 -0.49 7.25
CA LEU A 57 -15.32 0.39 6.25
C LEU A 57 -16.59 -0.21 5.66
N SER A 58 -17.45 0.64 5.11
CA SER A 58 -18.65 0.17 4.42
C SER A 58 -18.29 -0.51 3.10
N THR A 59 -19.09 -1.50 2.71
CA THR A 59 -18.96 -2.18 1.42
C THR A 59 -18.96 -1.21 0.24
N GLU A 60 -19.77 -0.15 0.27
CA GLU A 60 -19.82 0.88 -0.77
C GLU A 60 -18.45 1.54 -1.02
N ILE A 61 -17.75 1.92 0.04
CA ILE A 61 -16.39 2.49 -0.06
C ILE A 61 -15.44 1.44 -0.64
N LEU A 62 -15.52 0.21 -0.13
CA LEU A 62 -14.60 -0.86 -0.50
C LEU A 62 -14.77 -1.32 -1.94
N MET A 63 -15.98 -1.27 -2.50
CA MET A 63 -16.22 -1.61 -3.90
C MET A 63 -15.45 -0.71 -4.86
N THR A 64 -15.09 0.52 -4.45
CA THR A 64 -14.22 1.41 -5.24
C THR A 64 -12.75 0.98 -5.27
N LEU A 65 -12.36 0.05 -4.39
CA LEU A 65 -11.01 -0.49 -4.22
C LEU A 65 -10.91 -1.98 -4.57
N ALA A 66 -12.02 -2.59 -5.00
CA ALA A 66 -12.06 -4.00 -5.37
C ALA A 66 -11.15 -4.22 -6.59
N PRO A 67 -10.17 -5.15 -6.52
CA PRO A 67 -9.25 -5.39 -7.62
C PRO A 67 -9.87 -6.26 -8.73
N MET A 68 -11.10 -6.74 -8.51
CA MET A 68 -11.84 -7.63 -9.38
C MET A 68 -13.28 -7.13 -9.50
N GLU A 69 -13.88 -7.30 -10.68
CA GLU A 69 -15.29 -7.01 -10.88
C GLU A 69 -16.15 -8.01 -10.09
N ASN A 70 -17.19 -7.50 -9.43
CA ASN A 70 -18.21 -8.29 -8.73
C ASN A 70 -17.63 -9.38 -7.79
N PRO A 71 -16.83 -9.02 -6.76
CA PRO A 71 -16.35 -10.00 -5.80
C PRO A 71 -17.52 -10.64 -5.04
N GLU A 72 -17.37 -11.92 -4.71
CA GLU A 72 -18.33 -12.68 -3.89
C GLU A 72 -18.39 -12.15 -2.47
N ALA A 73 -17.25 -11.68 -1.95
CA ALA A 73 -17.15 -11.00 -0.67
C ALA A 73 -16.06 -9.94 -0.69
N ILE A 74 -16.26 -8.87 0.07
CA ILE A 74 -15.27 -7.83 0.32
C ILE A 74 -15.35 -7.35 1.77
N GLU A 75 -14.20 -7.28 2.41
CA GLU A 75 -14.01 -6.70 3.73
C GLU A 75 -12.84 -5.73 3.69
N GLY A 76 -12.83 -4.73 4.57
CA GLY A 76 -11.74 -3.79 4.61
C GLY A 76 -11.85 -2.80 5.75
N TRP A 77 -10.70 -2.24 6.11
CA TRP A 77 -10.52 -1.48 7.32
C TRP A 77 -9.59 -0.29 7.12
N LEU A 78 -9.82 0.77 7.89
CA LEU A 78 -8.86 1.84 8.10
C LEU A 78 -7.80 1.38 9.12
N VAL A 79 -6.53 1.51 8.73
CA VAL A 79 -5.37 1.09 9.51
C VAL A 79 -4.59 2.31 10.00
N GLY A 80 -4.19 2.29 11.28
CA GLY A 80 -3.42 3.37 11.91
C GLY A 80 -4.29 4.40 12.62
N GLU A 81 -3.70 5.56 12.93
CA GLU A 81 -4.42 6.67 13.56
C GLU A 81 -5.37 7.35 12.57
N ARG A 82 -6.41 8.04 13.07
CA ARG A 82 -7.43 8.71 12.22
C ARG A 82 -6.89 9.68 11.16
N ARG A 83 -5.65 10.15 11.31
CA ARG A 83 -4.98 11.03 10.32
C ARG A 83 -4.25 10.26 9.22
N GLN A 84 -3.87 9.00 9.47
CA GLN A 84 -3.34 8.10 8.45
C GLN A 84 -4.51 7.54 7.65
N ARG A 85 -4.45 7.71 6.32
CA ARG A 85 -5.48 7.24 5.39
C ARG A 85 -5.00 6.00 4.68
N THR A 86 -4.67 4.98 5.47
CA THR A 86 -4.30 3.67 4.94
C THR A 86 -5.50 2.74 5.05
N VAL A 87 -5.93 2.21 3.92
CA VAL A 87 -6.98 1.18 3.86
C VAL A 87 -6.32 -0.14 3.50
N VAL A 88 -6.71 -1.20 4.20
CA VAL A 88 -6.45 -2.59 3.81
C VAL A 88 -7.79 -3.24 3.52
N ALA A 89 -7.95 -3.81 2.33
CA ALA A 89 -9.14 -4.52 1.92
C ALA A 89 -8.78 -5.90 1.38
N VAL A 90 -9.66 -6.87 1.58
CA VAL A 90 -9.55 -8.22 1.03
C VAL A 90 -10.83 -8.62 0.32
N THR A 91 -10.67 -9.35 -0.77
CA THR A 91 -11.77 -9.83 -1.60
C THR A 91 -11.67 -11.33 -1.83
N ARG A 92 -12.83 -11.98 -2.00
CA ARG A 92 -12.97 -13.34 -2.52
C ARG A 92 -13.77 -13.29 -3.81
N ALA A 93 -13.35 -14.04 -4.81
CA ALA A 93 -14.07 -14.18 -6.07
C ALA A 93 -13.76 -15.51 -6.74
N THR A 94 -14.53 -15.83 -7.78
CA THR A 94 -14.24 -16.90 -8.72
C THR A 94 -13.95 -16.30 -10.09
N VAL A 95 -12.74 -16.51 -10.62
CA VAL A 95 -12.32 -16.01 -11.93
C VAL A 95 -11.92 -17.19 -12.80
N GLY A 96 -12.57 -17.35 -13.97
CA GLY A 96 -12.29 -18.46 -14.88
C GLY A 96 -12.48 -19.85 -14.24
N GLY A 97 -13.42 -19.98 -13.30
CA GLY A 97 -13.69 -21.22 -12.57
C GLY A 97 -12.71 -21.54 -11.44
N LYS A 98 -11.77 -20.63 -11.13
CA LYS A 98 -10.82 -20.77 -10.03
C LYS A 98 -11.16 -19.82 -8.89
N ALA A 99 -11.08 -20.33 -7.66
CA ALA A 99 -11.16 -19.50 -6.47
C ALA A 99 -9.91 -18.59 -6.39
N VAL A 100 -10.15 -17.30 -6.24
CA VAL A 100 -9.10 -16.28 -6.13
C VAL A 100 -9.39 -15.37 -4.95
N GLU A 101 -8.31 -14.88 -4.34
CA GLU A 101 -8.38 -13.87 -3.30
C GLU A 101 -7.60 -12.63 -3.74
N GLY A 102 -8.11 -11.48 -3.33
CA GLY A 102 -7.48 -10.18 -3.54
C GLY A 102 -7.11 -9.54 -2.21
N CYS A 103 -6.01 -8.79 -2.21
CA CYS A 103 -5.64 -7.90 -1.12
C CYS A 103 -5.28 -6.54 -1.72
N THR A 104 -5.97 -5.49 -1.31
CA THR A 104 -5.74 -4.10 -1.73
C THR A 104 -5.24 -3.29 -0.55
N VAL A 105 -4.16 -2.54 -0.75
CA VAL A 105 -3.77 -1.43 0.12
C VAL A 105 -3.94 -0.12 -0.63
N ALA A 106 -4.69 0.81 -0.06
CA ALA A 106 -4.75 2.20 -0.53
C ALA A 106 -4.07 3.12 0.49
N MET A 107 -3.16 3.96 0.04
CA MET A 107 -2.41 4.91 0.88
C MET A 107 -2.40 6.28 0.23
N SER A 108 -2.70 7.34 1.00
CA SER A 108 -2.48 8.72 0.58
C SER A 108 -1.24 9.33 1.22
N ASP A 109 -0.81 10.46 0.66
CA ASP A 109 0.32 11.27 1.14
C ASP A 109 1.65 10.49 1.13
N ILE A 110 1.83 9.64 0.11
CA ILE A 110 3.05 8.85 -0.13
C ILE A 110 3.69 9.19 -1.47
N ASP A 111 5.01 9.02 -1.57
CA ASP A 111 5.73 9.12 -2.85
C ASP A 111 5.48 7.85 -3.69
N SER A 112 4.55 7.95 -4.66
CA SER A 112 4.20 6.85 -5.56
C SER A 112 5.37 6.42 -6.45
N VAL A 113 6.25 7.35 -6.85
CA VAL A 113 7.41 7.04 -7.70
C VAL A 113 8.43 6.21 -6.92
N GLY A 114 8.66 6.58 -5.65
CA GLY A 114 9.47 5.80 -4.73
C GLY A 114 8.87 4.42 -4.42
N PHE A 115 7.55 4.33 -4.28
CA PHE A 115 6.84 3.06 -4.13
C PHE A 115 7.05 2.15 -5.35
N GLU A 116 6.80 2.66 -6.57
CA GLU A 116 6.97 1.89 -7.80
C GLU A 116 8.41 1.43 -8.00
N ARG A 117 9.38 2.31 -7.73
CA ARG A 117 10.81 1.95 -7.75
C ARG A 117 11.09 0.79 -6.78
N SER A 118 10.56 0.86 -5.57
CA SER A 118 10.75 -0.20 -4.55
C SER A 118 10.09 -1.51 -4.97
N PHE A 119 8.92 -1.45 -5.61
CA PHE A 119 8.23 -2.60 -6.19
C PHE A 119 9.13 -3.30 -7.21
N PHE A 120 9.62 -2.60 -8.24
CA PHE A 120 10.47 -3.21 -9.27
C PHE A 120 11.84 -3.67 -8.77
N GLN A 121 12.39 -3.03 -7.74
CA GLN A 121 13.67 -3.46 -7.17
C GLN A 121 13.58 -4.74 -6.33
N ARG A 122 12.38 -5.09 -5.86
CA ARG A 122 12.17 -6.16 -4.88
C ARG A 122 11.27 -7.29 -5.39
N THR A 123 10.75 -7.16 -6.60
CA THR A 123 9.96 -8.18 -7.28
C THR A 123 10.56 -8.45 -8.66
N ASP A 124 10.17 -9.57 -9.25
CA ASP A 124 10.44 -9.93 -10.64
C ASP A 124 9.29 -9.49 -11.57
N ALA A 125 8.64 -8.36 -11.24
CA ALA A 125 7.42 -7.94 -11.93
C ALA A 125 7.64 -7.65 -13.42
N GLU A 126 6.81 -8.29 -14.23
CA GLU A 126 6.71 -8.05 -15.67
C GLU A 126 5.45 -7.24 -15.97
N VAL A 127 5.59 -6.22 -16.82
CA VAL A 127 4.45 -5.41 -17.26
C VAL A 127 3.55 -6.26 -18.15
N VAL A 128 2.28 -6.38 -17.77
CA VAL A 128 1.25 -7.02 -18.58
C VAL A 128 0.46 -5.97 -19.36
N GLN A 129 0.08 -4.89 -18.69
CA GLN A 129 -0.72 -3.82 -19.28
C GLN A 129 -0.49 -2.50 -18.53
N GLU A 130 -0.55 -1.39 -19.24
CA GLU A 130 -0.62 -0.05 -18.68
C GLU A 130 -1.70 0.74 -19.41
N GLU A 131 -2.61 1.36 -18.66
CA GLU A 131 -3.66 2.22 -19.16
C GLU A 131 -3.56 3.58 -18.47
N ARG A 132 -3.25 4.61 -19.26
CA ARG A 132 -3.14 5.99 -18.77
C ARG A 132 -4.46 6.72 -18.98
N GLY A 133 -5.13 7.02 -17.88
CA GLY A 133 -6.28 7.92 -17.84
C GLY A 133 -5.87 9.38 -17.57
N PRO A 134 -6.85 10.31 -17.52
CA PRO A 134 -6.59 11.73 -17.32
C PRO A 134 -6.14 12.08 -15.88
N ARG A 135 -6.45 11.22 -14.90
CA ARG A 135 -6.11 11.45 -13.48
C ARG A 135 -5.20 10.39 -12.89
N HIS A 136 -5.27 9.17 -13.42
CA HIS A 136 -4.67 8.00 -12.83
C HIS A 136 -4.06 7.14 -13.94
N VAL A 137 -2.96 6.45 -13.65
CA VAL A 137 -2.44 5.37 -14.48
C VAL A 137 -2.77 4.06 -13.78
N HIS A 138 -3.41 3.16 -14.51
CA HIS A 138 -3.68 1.79 -14.09
C HIS A 138 -2.62 0.88 -14.70
N LYS A 139 -1.90 0.15 -13.86
CA LYS A 139 -0.81 -0.72 -14.28
C LYS A 139 -1.08 -2.13 -13.78
N LEU A 140 -0.96 -3.12 -14.67
CA LEU A 140 -1.09 -4.52 -14.36
C LEU A 140 0.24 -5.21 -14.58
N TYR A 141 0.66 -5.98 -13.58
CA TYR A 141 1.88 -6.75 -13.57
C TYR A 141 1.59 -8.21 -13.29
N SER A 142 2.43 -9.09 -13.84
CA SER A 142 2.55 -10.48 -13.42
C SER A 142 3.89 -10.69 -12.75
N LEU A 143 3.91 -11.45 -11.66
CA LEU A 143 5.15 -11.74 -10.95
C LEU A 143 5.10 -13.12 -10.28
N ILE A 144 6.27 -13.66 -9.91
CA ILE A 144 6.39 -14.90 -9.15
C ILE A 144 6.98 -14.56 -7.78
N PHE A 145 6.12 -14.35 -6.78
CA PHE A 145 6.56 -14.06 -5.42
C PHE A 145 6.61 -15.32 -4.58
N ARG A 146 7.80 -15.68 -4.08
CA ARG A 146 8.00 -16.85 -3.19
C ARG A 146 7.35 -18.14 -3.73
N GLY A 147 7.42 -18.34 -5.06
CA GLY A 147 6.87 -19.51 -5.74
C GLY A 147 5.38 -19.44 -6.08
N ARG A 148 4.70 -18.32 -5.80
CA ARG A 148 3.30 -18.09 -6.18
C ARG A 148 3.23 -17.17 -7.39
N ARG A 149 2.44 -17.54 -8.38
CA ARG A 149 2.09 -16.64 -9.49
C ARG A 149 1.01 -15.68 -9.00
N GLU A 150 1.29 -14.39 -9.11
CA GLU A 150 0.42 -13.33 -8.63
C GLU A 150 0.24 -12.28 -9.74
N LEU A 151 -0.96 -11.70 -9.79
CA LEU A 151 -1.22 -10.48 -10.56
C LEU A 151 -1.20 -9.30 -9.59
N VAL A 152 -0.53 -8.23 -9.96
CA VAL A 152 -0.49 -7.00 -9.17
C VAL A 152 -1.02 -5.84 -9.99
N THR A 153 -2.00 -5.13 -9.45
CA THR A 153 -2.45 -3.86 -10.00
C THR A 153 -1.91 -2.70 -9.17
N LEU A 154 -1.37 -1.69 -9.84
CA LEU A 154 -1.01 -0.42 -9.23
C LEU A 154 -1.83 0.69 -9.89
N ILE A 155 -2.49 1.51 -9.07
CA ILE A 155 -3.14 2.74 -9.49
C ILE A 155 -2.40 3.90 -8.84
N VAL A 156 -1.81 4.75 -9.67
CA VAL A 156 -1.00 5.92 -9.28
C VAL A 156 -1.50 7.17 -10.01
N PRO A 157 -1.18 8.39 -9.55
CA PRO A 157 -1.52 9.61 -10.30
C PRO A 157 -0.92 9.62 -11.71
N ALA A 158 -1.65 10.21 -12.66
CA ALA A 158 -1.13 10.44 -14.01
C ALA A 158 0.02 11.45 -14.05
N GLU A 159 -0.03 12.44 -13.17
CA GLU A 159 0.96 13.51 -13.05
C GLU A 159 1.37 13.67 -11.58
N PRO A 160 2.59 14.15 -11.30
CA PRO A 160 3.01 14.49 -9.93
C PRO A 160 2.01 15.48 -9.30
N ALA A 161 1.46 15.11 -8.14
CA ALA A 161 0.46 15.90 -7.42
C ALA A 161 1.00 16.32 -6.05
N GLU A 162 0.52 17.45 -5.52
CA GLU A 162 0.83 17.91 -4.15
C GLU A 162 0.44 16.89 -3.08
N ARG A 163 -0.59 16.09 -3.35
CA ARG A 163 -0.98 14.90 -2.57
C ARG A 163 -0.99 13.70 -3.48
N ASN A 164 -0.03 12.82 -3.24
CA ASN A 164 0.18 11.62 -4.03
C ASN A 164 -0.39 10.39 -3.29
N TYR A 165 -0.70 9.33 -4.01
CA TYR A 165 -1.33 8.13 -3.44
C TYR A 165 -0.90 6.90 -4.25
N VAL A 166 -1.07 5.72 -3.65
CA VAL A 166 -1.01 4.45 -4.36
C VAL A 166 -2.19 3.60 -3.91
N VAL A 167 -2.86 2.99 -4.87
CA VAL A 167 -3.70 1.80 -4.62
C VAL A 167 -2.96 0.63 -5.23
N GLY A 168 -2.43 -0.25 -4.39
CA GLY A 168 -1.76 -1.47 -4.81
C GLY A 168 -2.61 -2.67 -4.44
N SER A 169 -2.87 -3.57 -5.38
CA SER A 169 -3.60 -4.80 -5.12
C SER A 169 -2.86 -6.01 -5.63
N VAL A 170 -2.91 -7.10 -4.87
CA VAL A 170 -2.44 -8.43 -5.27
C VAL A 170 -3.66 -9.32 -5.47
N ILE A 171 -3.69 -10.07 -6.56
CA ILE A 171 -4.68 -11.11 -6.84
C ILE A 171 -3.93 -12.43 -7.04
N ALA A 172 -4.35 -13.46 -6.32
CA ALA A 172 -3.76 -14.78 -6.40
C ALA A 172 -4.84 -15.87 -6.33
N GLU A 173 -4.56 -17.05 -6.88
CA GLU A 173 -5.38 -18.23 -6.62
C GLU A 173 -5.37 -18.55 -5.13
N THR A 174 -6.54 -18.88 -4.57
CA THR A 174 -6.67 -19.20 -3.14
C THR A 174 -5.77 -20.38 -2.81
N GLN A 175 -4.88 -20.19 -1.84
CA GLN A 175 -4.08 -21.30 -1.33
C GLN A 175 -4.88 -22.05 -0.27
N GLN A 176 -5.01 -23.35 -0.46
CA GLN A 176 -5.59 -24.22 0.57
C GLN A 176 -4.53 -24.36 1.67
N GLU A 177 -4.76 -23.72 2.82
CA GLU A 177 -3.93 -23.91 4.01
C GLU A 177 -4.16 -25.36 4.49
N ASN A 178 -3.13 -26.21 4.39
CA ASN A 178 -3.11 -27.58 4.93
C ASN A 178 -2.91 -27.57 6.44
#